data_AF-A0A920GUD9-F1
#
_entry.id   AF-A0A920GUD9-F1
#
_cell.length_a   1.000
_cell.length_b   1.000
_cell.length_c   1.000
_cell.angle_alpha   90.00
_cell.angle_beta   90.00
_cell.angle_gamma   90.00
#
_symmetry.space_group_name_H-M   'P 1'
#
loop_
_entity.id
_entity.type
_entity.pdbx_description
1 polymer ?
#
loop_
_entity_poly.entity_id
_entity_poly.type
_entity_poly.pdbx_seq_one_letter_code
_entity_poly.pdbx_strand_id
1 'polypeptide(L)'
;MTGALTSIDIIGRGGAKLKDQWESGAKSYLGLGIANFPNLFTVTGPGSPSVLSNMMPSIEQHVNWITDCIDWMETNDKKVIESSKTAEDEWMVLVNEIADMTIFTDTKSWYNGSNIDSKAKAFLPFIGVPMYAEMLEEVVTEDYKGFIFDRPN
;
A
#
# COMPACT_ATOMS: atom_id res chain seq x y z
N MET A 1 -2.17 -1.75 -11.83
CA MET A 1 -1.53 -1.34 -10.57
C MET A 1 -0.19 -2.04 -10.31
N THR A 2 -0.06 -3.38 -10.44
CA THR A 2 1.16 -4.08 -10.01
C THR A 2 2.27 -4.23 -11.08
N GLY A 3 1.91 -4.20 -12.38
CA GLY A 3 2.81 -4.61 -13.47
C GLY A 3 4.16 -3.90 -13.51
N ALA A 4 4.17 -2.57 -13.42
CA ALA A 4 5.38 -1.76 -13.49
C ALA A 4 6.35 -2.03 -12.32
N LEU A 5 5.82 -2.31 -11.12
CA LEU A 5 6.64 -2.67 -9.96
C LEU A 5 7.20 -4.09 -10.10
N THR A 6 6.37 -5.03 -10.55
CA THR A 6 6.79 -6.44 -10.74
C THR A 6 7.71 -6.67 -11.96
N SER A 7 7.89 -5.67 -12.83
CA SER A 7 8.86 -5.71 -13.93
C SER A 7 10.27 -5.29 -13.53
N ILE A 8 10.43 -4.66 -12.37
CA ILE A 8 11.73 -4.28 -11.80
C ILE A 8 12.17 -5.39 -10.84
N ASP A 9 13.46 -5.74 -10.83
CA ASP A 9 14.03 -6.69 -9.87
C ASP A 9 14.22 -6.01 -8.49
N ILE A 10 13.11 -5.79 -7.79
CA ILE A 10 13.09 -5.19 -6.45
C ILE A 10 13.34 -6.28 -5.43
N ILE A 11 14.42 -6.12 -4.66
CA ILE A 11 14.88 -7.07 -3.64
C ILE A 11 14.82 -6.41 -2.27
N GLY A 12 14.12 -7.04 -1.34
CA GLY A 12 13.95 -6.61 0.04
C GLY A 12 14.78 -7.45 1.02
N ARG A 13 14.33 -7.51 2.28
CA ARG A 13 15.00 -8.24 3.36
C ARG A 13 15.16 -9.72 3.04
N GLY A 14 16.29 -10.29 3.46
CA GLY A 14 16.57 -11.72 3.28
C GLY A 14 16.61 -12.19 1.81
N GLY A 15 16.74 -11.27 0.85
CA GLY A 15 16.69 -11.60 -0.58
C GLY A 15 15.27 -11.79 -1.13
N ALA A 16 14.22 -11.39 -0.40
CA ALA A 16 12.84 -11.48 -0.85
C ALA A 16 12.63 -10.63 -2.11
N LYS A 17 12.06 -11.21 -3.16
CA LYS A 17 11.71 -10.49 -4.40
C LYS A 17 10.27 -10.01 -4.34
N LEU A 18 10.04 -8.75 -4.70
CA LEU A 18 8.68 -8.16 -4.65
C LEU A 18 7.71 -8.92 -5.55
N LYS A 19 8.18 -9.32 -6.73
CA LYS A 19 7.40 -10.11 -7.68
C LYS A 19 6.90 -11.42 -7.07
N ASP A 20 7.75 -12.11 -6.32
CA ASP A 20 7.42 -13.39 -5.70
C ASP A 20 6.47 -13.18 -4.52
N GLN A 21 6.71 -12.16 -3.68
CA GLN A 21 5.82 -11.82 -2.56
C GLN A 21 4.40 -11.44 -3.01
N TRP A 22 4.26 -10.86 -4.20
CA TRP A 22 2.96 -10.45 -4.75
C TRP A 22 2.30 -11.48 -5.68
N GLU A 23 2.89 -12.68 -5.85
CA GLU A 23 2.35 -13.72 -6.73
C GLU A 23 0.92 -14.13 -6.34
N SER A 24 0.65 -14.26 -5.03
CA SER A 24 -0.67 -14.63 -4.49
C SER A 24 -1.62 -13.43 -4.30
N GLY A 25 -1.24 -12.23 -4.76
CA GLY A 25 -2.00 -11.00 -4.56
C GLY A 25 -1.14 -9.90 -3.95
N ALA A 26 -1.15 -8.73 -4.56
CA ALA A 26 -0.37 -7.61 -4.07
C ALA A 26 -0.96 -7.05 -2.79
N LYS A 27 -0.08 -6.82 -1.82
CA LYS A 27 -0.39 -6.23 -0.52
C LYS A 27 0.53 -5.07 -0.27
N SER A 28 -0.01 -4.05 0.39
CA SER A 28 0.77 -2.99 1.00
C SER A 28 -0.04 -2.37 2.14
N TYR A 29 0.63 -1.69 3.05
CA TYR A 29 -0.02 -0.91 4.10
C TYR A 29 -0.34 0.49 3.56
N LEU A 30 -1.61 0.88 3.65
CA LEU A 30 -2.14 2.17 3.18
C LEU A 30 -1.94 2.43 1.66
N GLY A 31 -1.50 1.46 0.87
CA GLY A 31 -1.06 1.76 -0.51
C GLY A 31 0.30 2.47 -0.60
N LEU A 32 1.03 2.56 0.52
CA LEU A 32 2.24 3.37 0.67
C LEU A 32 3.48 2.51 0.95
N GLY A 33 3.45 1.63 1.96
CA GLY A 33 4.61 0.83 2.38
C GLY A 33 4.38 -0.67 2.23
N ILE A 34 5.43 -1.43 1.92
CA ILE A 34 5.34 -2.88 1.68
C ILE A 34 6.21 -3.63 2.69
N ALA A 35 5.64 -4.62 3.38
CA ALA A 35 6.37 -5.39 4.38
C ALA A 35 7.54 -6.15 3.72
N ASN A 36 8.70 -6.24 4.39
CA ASN A 36 9.98 -6.74 3.88
C ASN A 36 10.73 -5.81 2.91
N PHE A 37 10.20 -4.64 2.56
CA PHE A 37 10.83 -3.68 1.64
C PHE A 37 11.05 -2.33 2.36
N PRO A 38 12.07 -2.23 3.23
CA PRO A 38 12.34 -1.00 3.98
C PRO A 38 12.67 0.16 3.05
N ASN A 39 12.23 1.37 3.43
CA ASN A 39 12.42 2.63 2.70
C ASN A 39 11.88 2.64 1.27
N LEU A 40 11.05 1.65 0.89
CA LEU A 40 10.33 1.63 -0.37
C LEU A 40 8.92 2.19 -0.15
N PHE A 41 8.61 3.28 -0.85
CA PHE A 41 7.27 3.84 -0.92
C PHE A 41 6.66 3.65 -2.31
N THR A 42 5.34 3.53 -2.37
CA THR A 42 4.57 3.57 -3.60
C THR A 42 3.57 4.73 -3.60
N VAL A 43 3.44 5.40 -4.74
CA VAL A 43 2.39 6.41 -4.96
C VAL A 43 1.22 5.75 -5.69
N THR A 44 0.01 5.88 -5.17
CA THR A 44 -1.21 5.21 -5.69
C THR A 44 -1.10 3.67 -5.77
N GLY A 45 -0.40 3.06 -4.81
CA GLY A 45 -0.17 1.61 -4.73
C GLY A 45 -1.40 0.77 -4.33
N PRO A 46 -1.29 -0.57 -4.36
CA PRO A 46 -2.37 -1.48 -3.98
C PRO A 46 -2.84 -1.25 -2.55
N GLY A 47 -4.13 -1.03 -2.32
CA GLY A 47 -4.70 -0.67 -1.03
C GLY A 47 -4.88 0.84 -0.81
N SER A 48 -4.60 1.68 -1.81
CA SER A 48 -4.99 3.11 -1.81
C SER A 48 -6.21 3.37 -2.70
N PRO A 49 -6.86 4.55 -2.63
CA PRO A 49 -7.96 4.91 -3.52
C PRO A 49 -7.61 4.82 -5.00
N SER A 50 -6.38 5.25 -5.35
CA SER A 50 -5.78 5.09 -6.67
C SER A 50 -6.77 5.45 -7.80
N VAL A 51 -7.04 4.50 -8.67
CA VAL A 51 -7.89 4.59 -9.86
C VAL A 51 -9.39 4.76 -9.60
N LEU A 52 -9.85 4.67 -8.34
CA LEU A 52 -11.23 4.97 -7.96
C LEU A 52 -11.45 6.44 -7.57
N SER A 53 -10.39 7.25 -7.53
CA SER A 53 -10.47 8.68 -7.25
C SER A 53 -10.14 9.53 -8.47
N ASN A 54 -10.30 10.85 -8.34
CA ASN A 54 -9.53 11.77 -9.16
C ASN A 54 -8.06 11.61 -8.75
N MET A 55 -7.26 10.99 -9.63
CA MET A 55 -5.91 10.55 -9.29
C MET A 55 -4.98 11.72 -8.95
N MET A 56 -5.18 12.92 -9.50
CA MET A 56 -4.28 14.06 -9.25
C MET A 56 -4.25 14.44 -7.75
N PRO A 57 -5.39 14.75 -7.10
CA PRO A 57 -5.42 14.95 -5.65
C PRO A 57 -4.89 13.77 -4.82
N SER A 58 -5.15 12.53 -5.22
CA SER A 58 -4.62 11.35 -4.50
C SER A 58 -3.10 11.24 -4.64
N ILE A 59 -2.53 11.60 -5.79
CA ILE A 59 -1.08 11.66 -5.99
C ILE A 59 -0.49 12.76 -5.10
N GLU A 60 -1.08 13.96 -5.08
CA GLU A 60 -0.63 15.06 -4.21
C GLU A 60 -0.65 14.65 -2.73
N GLN A 61 -1.74 14.04 -2.27
CA GLN A 61 -1.87 13.53 -0.90
C GLN A 61 -0.78 12.51 -0.55
N HIS A 62 -0.54 11.52 -1.42
CA HIS A 62 0.49 10.51 -1.19
C HIS A 62 1.89 11.11 -1.17
N VAL A 63 2.20 12.02 -2.10
CA VAL A 63 3.50 12.67 -2.17
C VAL A 63 3.75 13.49 -0.92
N ASN A 64 2.78 14.32 -0.50
CA ASN A 64 2.89 15.12 0.71
C ASN A 64 3.07 14.24 1.95
N TRP A 65 2.26 13.18 2.10
CA TRP A 65 2.41 12.25 3.23
C TRP A 65 3.80 11.61 3.27
N ILE A 66 4.32 11.18 2.11
CA ILE A 66 5.66 10.54 2.03
C ILE A 66 6.76 11.55 2.36
N THR A 67 6.68 12.78 1.85
CA THR A 67 7.69 13.80 2.14
C THR A 67 7.65 14.22 3.60
N ASP A 68 6.47 14.40 4.19
CA ASP A 68 6.30 14.74 5.60
C ASP A 68 6.81 13.60 6.50
N CYS A 69 6.63 12.34 6.08
CA CYS A 69 7.20 11.17 6.75
C CYS A 69 8.73 11.17 6.74
N ILE A 70 9.33 11.47 5.60
CA ILE A 70 10.80 11.56 5.46
C ILE A 70 11.34 12.71 6.34
N ASP A 71 10.72 13.89 6.31
CA ASP A 71 11.13 15.03 7.14
C ASP A 71 11.01 14.72 8.64
N TRP A 72 9.93 14.02 9.04
CA TRP A 72 9.76 13.55 10.41
C TRP A 72 10.85 12.52 10.79
N MET A 73 11.19 11.59 9.89
CA MET A 73 12.26 10.62 10.11
C MET A 73 13.61 11.30 10.32
N GLU A 74 13.95 12.28 9.48
CA GLU A 74 15.19 13.05 9.61
C GLU A 74 15.26 13.80 10.94
N THR A 75 14.15 14.44 11.35
CA THR A 75 14.05 15.17 12.62
C THR A 75 14.17 14.25 13.84
N ASN A 76 13.78 12.99 13.71
CA ASN A 76 13.77 11.99 14.80
C ASN A 76 14.91 10.96 14.72
N ASP A 77 15.95 11.23 13.92
CA ASP A 77 17.12 10.36 13.68
C ASP A 77 16.73 8.91 13.31
N LYS A 78 15.71 8.76 12.48
CA LYS A 78 15.25 7.48 11.92
C LYS A 78 15.82 7.26 10.53
N LYS A 79 16.35 6.07 10.26
CA LYS A 79 17.01 5.74 8.98
C LYS A 79 16.28 4.68 8.19
N VAL A 80 15.52 3.85 8.88
CA VAL A 80 14.73 2.78 8.27
C VAL A 80 13.28 2.93 8.68
N ILE A 81 12.38 2.84 7.71
CA ILE A 81 10.94 2.68 7.89
C ILE A 81 10.47 1.47 7.09
N GLU A 82 9.58 0.68 7.69
CA GLU A 82 9.02 -0.52 7.06
C GLU A 82 7.63 -0.78 7.61
N SER A 83 6.65 -1.08 6.76
CA SER A 83 5.34 -1.51 7.26
C SER A 83 5.45 -2.87 7.97
N SER A 84 4.80 -3.00 9.12
CA SER A 84 4.70 -4.29 9.78
C SER A 84 3.84 -5.25 8.94
N LYS A 85 4.15 -6.54 8.99
CA LYS A 85 3.36 -7.54 8.26
C LYS A 85 1.90 -7.57 8.73
N THR A 86 1.69 -7.41 10.04
CA THR A 86 0.37 -7.33 10.66
C THR A 86 -0.44 -6.15 10.10
N ALA A 87 0.13 -4.94 10.09
CA ALA A 87 -0.56 -3.76 9.59
C ALA A 87 -0.90 -3.88 8.08
N GLU A 88 0.02 -4.42 7.28
CA GLU A 88 -0.24 -4.72 5.87
C GLU A 88 -1.40 -5.71 5.69
N ASP A 89 -1.42 -6.80 6.46
CA ASP A 89 -2.47 -7.82 6.35
C ASP A 89 -3.82 -7.31 6.84
N GLU A 90 -3.88 -6.63 7.99
CA GLU A 90 -5.10 -6.02 8.55
C GLU A 90 -5.68 -4.97 7.61
N TRP A 91 -4.82 -4.13 7.01
CA TRP A 91 -5.26 -3.15 6.02
C TRP A 91 -5.90 -3.81 4.79
N MET A 92 -5.29 -4.87 4.27
CA MET A 92 -5.85 -5.56 3.12
C MET A 92 -7.13 -6.33 3.46
N VAL A 93 -7.32 -6.77 4.70
CA VAL A 93 -8.63 -7.29 5.16
C VAL A 93 -9.68 -6.19 5.08
N LEU A 94 -9.41 -5.01 5.67
CA LEU A 94 -10.32 -3.87 5.63
C LEU A 94 -10.69 -3.45 4.19
N VAL A 95 -9.70 -3.38 3.30
CA VAL A 95 -9.92 -3.07 1.86
C VAL A 95 -10.93 -4.04 1.25
N ASN A 96 -10.77 -5.35 1.49
CA ASN A 96 -11.67 -6.35 0.92
C ASN A 96 -13.05 -6.34 1.60
N GLU A 97 -13.13 -6.16 2.93
CA GLU A 97 -14.41 -6.05 3.64
C GLU A 97 -15.23 -4.86 3.14
N ILE A 98 -14.60 -3.70 2.90
CA ILE A 98 -15.26 -2.54 2.31
C ILE A 98 -15.71 -2.85 0.88
N ALA A 99 -14.86 -3.49 0.08
CA ALA A 99 -15.19 -3.84 -1.30
C ALA A 99 -16.38 -4.81 -1.39
N ASP A 100 -16.44 -5.81 -0.51
CA ASP A 100 -17.49 -6.83 -0.45
C ASP A 100 -18.86 -6.26 -0.06
N MET A 101 -18.90 -5.07 0.55
CA MET A 101 -20.14 -4.32 0.79
C MET A 101 -20.66 -3.56 -0.45
N THR A 102 -19.99 -3.70 -1.60
CA THR A 102 -20.31 -2.98 -2.84
C THR A 102 -20.46 -3.93 -4.03
N ILE A 103 -21.00 -3.42 -5.14
CA ILE A 103 -21.12 -4.19 -6.39
C ILE A 103 -19.77 -4.38 -7.13
N PHE A 104 -18.69 -3.74 -6.66
CA PHE A 104 -17.40 -3.77 -7.36
C PHE A 104 -16.78 -5.16 -7.41
N THR A 105 -17.05 -6.01 -6.43
CA THR A 105 -16.53 -7.38 -6.35
C THR A 105 -17.32 -8.35 -7.23
N ASP A 106 -18.60 -8.05 -7.51
CA ASP A 106 -19.49 -8.87 -8.37
C ASP A 106 -19.20 -8.75 -9.87
N THR A 107 -18.38 -7.77 -10.28
CA THR A 107 -18.10 -7.50 -11.71
C THR A 107 -16.68 -7.89 -12.10
N LYS A 108 -16.53 -8.71 -13.14
CA LYS A 108 -15.22 -9.02 -13.73
C LYS A 108 -14.62 -7.77 -14.36
N SER A 109 -13.50 -7.29 -13.83
CA SER A 109 -12.80 -6.12 -14.36
C SER A 109 -11.30 -6.23 -14.14
N TRP A 110 -10.54 -5.23 -14.59
CA TRP A 110 -9.12 -5.17 -14.27
C TRP A 110 -8.85 -4.77 -12.81
N TYR A 111 -9.84 -4.21 -12.09
CA TYR A 111 -9.72 -3.86 -10.66
C TYR A 111 -9.55 -5.09 -9.77
N ASN A 112 -10.19 -6.21 -10.14
CA ASN A 112 -10.08 -7.49 -9.43
C ASN A 112 -9.18 -8.51 -10.15
N GLY A 113 -8.37 -8.07 -11.12
CA GLY A 113 -7.45 -8.94 -11.85
C GLY A 113 -8.12 -9.95 -12.79
N SER A 114 -9.44 -9.91 -12.95
CA SER A 114 -10.20 -10.86 -13.80
C SER A 114 -9.89 -10.75 -15.29
N ASN A 115 -9.11 -9.75 -15.70
CA ASN A 115 -8.65 -9.58 -17.08
C ASN A 115 -7.41 -10.43 -17.43
N ILE A 116 -6.79 -11.12 -16.46
CA ILE A 116 -5.63 -11.99 -16.66
C ILE A 116 -5.84 -13.29 -15.89
N ASP A 117 -6.04 -14.41 -16.60
CA ASP A 117 -6.40 -15.71 -15.99
C ASP A 117 -5.35 -16.23 -15.01
N SER A 118 -4.07 -15.95 -15.24
CA SER A 118 -2.96 -16.39 -14.38
C SER A 118 -2.71 -15.48 -13.18
N LYS A 119 -3.53 -14.42 -12.97
CA LYS A 119 -3.31 -13.44 -11.91
C LYS A 119 -4.21 -13.73 -10.71
N ALA A 120 -3.68 -13.50 -9.51
CA ALA A 120 -4.48 -13.49 -8.29
C ALA A 120 -5.67 -12.53 -8.43
N LYS A 121 -6.88 -13.03 -8.13
CA LYS A 121 -8.12 -12.26 -8.18
C LYS A 121 -8.35 -11.63 -6.81
N ALA A 122 -8.00 -10.36 -6.68
CA ALA A 122 -8.19 -9.58 -5.46
C ALA A 122 -8.57 -8.15 -5.84
N PHE A 123 -9.53 -7.58 -5.13
CA PHE A 123 -9.84 -6.16 -5.27
C PHE A 123 -8.75 -5.35 -4.57
N LEU A 124 -8.04 -4.52 -5.34
CA LEU A 124 -6.86 -3.79 -4.85
C LEU A 124 -7.14 -2.35 -4.43
N PRO A 125 -8.04 -1.58 -5.07
CA PRO A 125 -8.27 -0.20 -4.65
C PRO A 125 -9.01 -0.12 -3.31
N PHE A 126 -8.72 0.91 -2.51
CA PHE A 126 -9.54 1.27 -1.35
C PHE A 126 -10.74 2.11 -1.79
N ILE A 127 -11.93 1.87 -1.24
CA ILE A 127 -13.15 2.62 -1.59
C ILE A 127 -13.41 3.68 -0.51
N GLY A 128 -13.34 4.96 -0.90
CA GLY A 128 -13.67 6.10 -0.04
C GLY A 128 -12.48 7.01 0.26
N VAL A 129 -12.36 8.10 -0.50
CA VAL A 129 -11.25 9.06 -0.35
C VAL A 129 -11.28 9.81 0.99
N PRO A 130 -12.42 10.33 1.49
CA PRO A 130 -12.43 11.04 2.78
C PRO A 130 -11.99 10.15 3.95
N MET A 131 -12.54 8.94 4.05
CA MET A 131 -12.17 7.99 5.10
C MET A 131 -10.69 7.56 5.00
N TYR A 132 -10.18 7.38 3.77
CA TYR A 132 -8.75 7.14 3.56
C TYR A 132 -7.88 8.30 4.08
N ALA A 133 -8.27 9.54 3.84
CA ALA A 133 -7.56 10.71 4.34
C ALA A 133 -7.53 10.76 5.87
N GLU A 134 -8.67 10.52 6.53
CA GLU A 134 -8.78 10.48 7.99
C GLU A 134 -7.86 9.41 8.59
N MET A 135 -7.78 8.22 7.99
CA MET A 135 -6.88 7.15 8.46
C MET A 135 -5.39 7.49 8.26
N LEU A 136 -5.04 8.20 7.18
CA LEU A 136 -3.67 8.69 7.01
C LEU A 136 -3.29 9.70 8.10
N GLU A 137 -4.21 10.61 8.44
CA GLU A 137 -4.01 11.58 9.52
C GLU A 137 -3.86 10.88 10.87
N GLU A 138 -4.71 9.90 11.19
CA GLU A 138 -4.61 9.10 12.42
C GLU A 138 -3.22 8.46 12.54
N VAL A 139 -2.75 7.81 11.48
CA VAL A 139 -1.42 7.17 11.44
C VAL A 139 -0.31 8.18 11.71
N VAL A 140 -0.39 9.40 11.15
CA VAL A 140 0.60 10.46 11.41
C VAL A 140 0.54 10.93 12.87
N THR A 141 -0.67 11.12 13.43
CA THR A 141 -0.82 11.55 14.83
C THR A 141 -0.37 10.51 15.84
N GLU A 142 -0.30 9.24 15.45
CA GLU A 142 0.19 8.12 16.26
C GLU A 142 1.62 7.71 15.87
N ASP A 143 2.47 8.68 15.52
CA ASP A 143 3.90 8.49 15.18
C ASP A 143 4.12 7.41 14.10
N TYR A 144 3.33 7.47 13.02
CA TYR A 144 3.36 6.52 11.91
C TYR A 144 3.02 5.09 12.32
N LYS A 145 1.98 4.91 13.13
CA LYS A 145 1.49 3.59 13.56
C LYS A 145 1.33 2.62 12.40
N GLY A 146 1.75 1.38 12.65
CA GLY A 146 1.76 0.30 11.67
C GLY A 146 3.09 0.21 10.91
N PHE A 147 3.90 1.26 10.93
CA PHE A 147 5.30 1.23 10.51
C PHE A 147 6.24 0.90 11.68
N ILE A 148 7.37 0.27 11.36
CA ILE A 148 8.45 -0.08 12.25
C ILE A 148 9.67 0.73 11.82
N PHE A 149 10.30 1.40 12.77
CA PHE A 149 11.51 2.17 12.53
C PHE A 149 12.77 1.45 13.01
N ASP A 150 13.86 1.61 12.25
CA ASP A 150 15.22 1.14 12.59
C ASP A 150 15.31 -0.35 12.97
N ARG A 151 14.43 -1.17 12.39
CA ARG A 151 14.49 -2.63 12.53
C ARG A 151 15.80 -3.15 11.93
N PRO A 152 16.62 -3.89 12.69
CA PRO A 152 17.84 -4.47 12.19
C PRO A 152 17.57 -5.49 11.08
N ASN A 153 18.55 -5.65 10.18
CA ASN A 153 18.52 -6.62 9.08
C ASN A 153 18.52 -8.07 9.55
#